data_AF-A0A380ELL5-F1
#
_entry.id   AF-A0A380ELL5-F1
#
_cell.length_a   1.000
_cell.length_b   1.000
_cell.length_c   1.000
_cell.angle_alpha   90.00
_cell.angle_beta   90.00
_cell.angle_gamma   90.00
#
_symmetry.space_group_name_H-M   'P 1'
#
loop_
_entity.id
_entity.type
_entity.pdbx_description
1 polymer ?
#
loop_
_entity_poly.entity_id
_entity_poly.type
_entity_poly.pdbx_seq_one_letter_code
_entity_poly.pdbx_strand_id
1 'polypeptide(L)' 'MEQGEFVILNGASGSGKTTLLTILGGLLSQTSGTVLYNDAPLFDKQHRPSDLRLEDIGLFFNLHI' A
#
# COMPACT_ATOMS: atom_id res chain seq x y z
N MET A 1 13.71 4.94 -0.89
CA MET A 1 12.52 5.41 -1.61
C MET A 1 12.60 6.91 -1.57
N GLU A 2 13.17 7.47 -2.62
CA GLU A 2 13.19 8.90 -2.83
C GLU A 2 11.86 9.33 -3.48
N GLN A 3 11.44 10.55 -3.18
CA GLN A 3 10.21 11.07 -3.75
C GLN A 3 10.32 11.14 -5.28
N GLY A 4 9.34 10.59 -5.98
CA GLY A 4 9.32 10.54 -7.45
C GLY A 4 10.05 9.34 -8.06
N GLU A 5 10.61 8.43 -7.25
CA GLU A 5 11.16 7.17 -7.78
C GLU A 5 10.07 6.28 -8.39
N PHE A 6 10.40 5.68 -9.54
CA PHE A 6 9.62 4.60 -10.12
C PHE A 6 10.16 3.25 -9.65
N VAL A 7 9.32 2.48 -8.97
CA VAL A 7 9.72 1.23 -8.31
C VAL A 7 8.97 0.05 -8.92
N ILE A 8 9.70 -1.01 -9.23
CA ILE A 8 9.12 -2.27 -9.74
C ILE A 8 9.19 -3.33 -8.64
N LEU A 9 8.04 -3.93 -8.32
CA LEU A 9 7.95 -5.09 -7.44
C LEU A 9 7.93 -6.39 -8.27
N ASN A 10 9.07 -7.08 -8.32
CA ASN A 10 9.21 -8.36 -9.04
C ASN A 10 9.12 -9.58 -8.10
N GLY A 11 8.64 -10.72 -8.60
CA GLY A 11 8.57 -11.97 -7.87
C GLY A 11 7.64 -13.00 -8.50
N ALA A 12 7.79 -14.28 -8.14
CA ALA A 12 6.98 -15.39 -8.65
C ALA A 12 5.47 -15.21 -8.36
N SER A 13 4.61 -15.90 -9.12
CA SER A 13 3.17 -15.94 -8.80
C SER A 13 2.96 -16.48 -7.37
N GLY A 14 2.01 -15.89 -6.64
CA GLY A 14 1.75 -16.25 -5.25
C GLY A 14 2.74 -15.72 -4.21
N SER A 15 3.79 -14.99 -4.60
CA SER A 15 4.79 -14.44 -3.66
C SER A 15 4.28 -13.32 -2.74
N GLY A 16 2.97 -13.01 -2.76
CA GLY A 16 2.37 -11.97 -1.92
C GLY A 16 2.44 -10.54 -2.47
N LYS A 17 2.83 -10.31 -3.73
CA LYS A 17 2.89 -8.96 -4.33
C LYS A 17 1.57 -8.20 -4.24
N THR A 18 0.48 -8.85 -4.65
CA THR A 18 -0.86 -8.25 -4.55
C THR A 18 -1.21 -7.96 -3.10
N THR A 19 -0.92 -8.88 -2.18
CA THR A 19 -1.13 -8.66 -0.74
C THR A 19 -0.36 -7.43 -0.25
N LEU A 20 0.93 -7.31 -0.61
CA LEU A 20 1.77 -6.18 -0.23
C LEU A 20 1.22 -4.86 -0.79
N LEU A 21 0.87 -4.81 -2.08
CA LEU A 21 0.29 -3.61 -2.71
C LEU A 21 -1.06 -3.23 -2.08
N THR A 22 -1.89 -4.21 -1.72
CA THR A 22 -3.15 -3.97 -1.00
C THR A 22 -2.89 -3.41 0.42
N ILE A 23 -1.84 -3.87 1.12
CA ILE A 23 -1.46 -3.32 2.42
C ILE A 23 -0.93 -1.88 2.29
N LEU A 24 0.00 -1.63 1.37
CA LEU A 24 0.54 -0.29 1.09
C LEU A 24 -0.54 0.67 0.60
N GLY A 25 -1.51 0.14 -0.13
CA GLY A 25 -2.74 0.83 -0.53
C GLY A 25 -3.70 1.13 0.62
N GLY A 26 -3.41 0.72 1.85
CA GLY A 26 -4.28 0.88 3.00
C GLY A 26 -5.51 -0.05 2.99
N LEU A 27 -5.70 -0.91 1.99
CA LEU A 27 -6.87 -1.78 1.77
C LEU A 27 -6.92 -3.00 2.70
N LEU A 28 -5.77 -3.40 3.24
CA LEU A 28 -5.62 -4.53 4.14
C LEU A 28 -4.61 -4.16 5.23
N SER A 29 -4.93 -4.37 6.50
CA SER A 29 -3.95 -4.18 7.58
C SER A 29 -2.95 -5.35 7.65
N GLN A 30 -1.70 -5.06 8.00
CA GLN A 30 -0.69 -6.06 8.29
C GLN A 30 -1.03 -6.85 9.57
N THR A 31 -0.68 -8.15 9.59
CA THR A 31 -0.86 -9.00 10.78
C THR A 31 0.12 -8.65 11.89
N SER A 32 1.33 -8.19 11.54
CA SER A 32 2.39 -7.79 12.46
C SER A 32 3.33 -6.78 11.82
N GLY A 33 4.11 -6.09 12.64
CA GLY A 33 4.99 -5.01 12.20
C GLY A 33 4.24 -3.70 11.92
N THR A 34 4.95 -2.76 11.31
CA THR A 34 4.45 -1.40 11.07
C THR A 34 4.72 -0.99 9.63
N VAL A 35 3.72 -0.35 9.02
CA VAL A 35 3.83 0.29 7.71
C VAL A 35 3.80 1.79 7.95
N LEU A 36 4.79 2.51 7.41
CA LEU A 36 4.92 3.95 7.56
C LEU A 36 4.63 4.65 6.23
N TYR A 37 3.92 5.77 6.32
CA TYR A 37 3.70 6.72 5.23
C TYR A 37 4.00 8.13 5.76
N ASN A 38 4.92 8.84 5.14
CA ASN A 38 5.44 10.14 5.61
C ASN A 38 5.78 10.13 7.13
N ASP A 39 6.54 9.12 7.55
CA ASP A 39 6.97 8.89 8.94
C ASP A 39 5.85 8.66 9.97
N ALA A 40 4.59 8.57 9.53
CA ALA A 40 3.45 8.22 10.36
C ALA A 40 2.96 6.79 10.08
N PRO A 41 2.38 6.07 11.06
CA PRO A 41 1.77 4.77 10.81
C PRO A 41 0.62 4.88 9.80
N LEU A 42 0.67 4.09 8.74
CA LEU A 42 -0.38 4.03 7.71
C LEU A 42 -1.72 3.56 8.31
N PHE A 43 -1.66 2.65 9.28
CA PHE A 43 -2.80 2.13 10.02
C PHE A 43 -2.72 2.60 11.47
N ASP A 44 -3.45 3.68 11.78
CA ASP A 44 -3.60 4.21 13.13
C ASP A 44 -5.10 4.47 13.42
N LYS A 45 -5.47 4.53 14.70
CA LYS A 45 -6.83 4.88 15.15
C LYS A 45 -7.18 6.35 14.87
N GLN A 46 -6.18 7.21 14.68
CA GLN A 46 -6.39 8.66 14.49
C GLN A 46 -6.58 9.05 13.02
N HIS A 47 -5.99 8.31 12.08
CA HIS A 47 -6.04 8.59 10.65
C HIS A 47 -6.70 7.42 9.91
N ARG A 48 -7.77 7.71 9.17
CA ARG A 48 -8.45 6.66 8.41
C ARG A 48 -7.67 6.39 7.11
N PRO A 49 -7.32 5.14 6.82
CA PRO A 49 -6.64 4.79 5.56
C PRO A 49 -7.42 5.18 4.30
N SER A 50 -8.74 5.40 4.40
CA SER A 50 -9.56 5.90 3.29
C SER A 50 -9.17 7.30 2.84
N ASP A 51 -8.77 8.17 3.78
CA ASP A 51 -8.48 9.57 3.49
C ASP A 51 -7.17 9.65 2.67
N LEU A 52 -6.16 8.86 3.05
CA LEU A 52 -4.90 8.70 2.31
C LEU A 52 -5.08 8.16 0.88
N ARG A 53 -6.06 7.27 0.64
CA ARG A 53 -6.34 6.77 -0.72
C ARG A 53 -7.01 7.80 -1.61
N LEU A 54 -7.76 8.73 -1.03
CA LEU A 54 -8.45 9.77 -1.80
C LEU A 54 -7.47 10.88 -2.22
N GLU A 55 -6.46 11.16 -1.40
CA GLU A 55 -5.57 12.30 -1.56
C GLU A 55 -4.20 11.91 -2.13
N ASP A 56 -3.63 10.80 -1.68
CA ASP A 56 -2.20 10.50 -1.90
C ASP A 56 -1.93 9.18 -2.63
N ILE A 57 -2.79 8.17 -2.49
CA ILE A 57 -2.53 6.80 -2.96
C ILE A 57 -3.55 6.35 -4.01
N GLY A 58 -3.15 6.45 -5.29
CA GLY A 58 -3.89 5.86 -6.41
C GLY A 58 -3.57 4.39 -6.64
N LEU A 59 -4.60 3.54 -6.69
CA LEU A 59 -4.46 2.11 -7.00
C LEU A 59 -5.18 1.77 -8.30
N PHE A 60 -4.43 1.28 -9.27
CA PHE A 60 -4.96 0.78 -10.53
C PHE A 60 -4.78 -0.72 -10.59
N PHE A 61 -5.89 -1.46 -10.47
CA PHE A 61 -5.91 -2.90 -10.65
C PHE A 61 -6.26 -3.23 -12.09
N ASN A 62 -5.43 -4.03 -12.73
CA ASN A 62 -5.75 -4.58 -14.04
C ASN A 62 -6.72 -5.75 -13.84
N LEU A 63 -8.01 -5.53 -14.13
CA LEU A 63 -9.02 -6.59 -14.15
C LEU A 63 -9.23 -7.02 -15.60
N HIS A 64 -8.90 -8.27 -15.91
CA HIS A 64 -9.27 -8.86 -17.18
C HIS A 64 -10.74 -9.32 -17.06
N ILE A 65 -11.63 -8.62 -17.77
CA ILE A 65 -13.03 -9.00 -18.03
C ILE A 65 -13.13 -9.73 -19.36
#